data_AF-A0A359I7R2-F1
#
_entry.id   AF-A0A359I7R2-F1
#
_cell.length_a   1.000
_cell.length_b   1.000
_cell.length_c   1.000
_cell.angle_alpha   90.00
_cell.angle_beta   90.00
_cell.angle_gamma   90.00
#
_symmetry.space_group_name_H-M   'P 1'
#
loop_
_entity.id
_entity.type
_entity.pdbx_description
1 polymer ?
#
loop_
_entity_poly.entity_id
_entity_poly.type
_entity_poly.pdbx_seq_one_letter_code
_entity_poly.pdbx_strand_id
1 'polypeptide(L)'
;PKYDPSTTQVSQLIKLMDEDYMSLKDIMSLFNLNSAKRFRENYLTPALSDGAIERLYPDQPRHPKQKYRLTEVAKEWKSANKNS
;
A
#
# COMPACT_ATOMS: atom_id res chain seq x y z
N PRO A 1 5.70 -19.04 4.33
CA PRO A 1 4.67 -18.94 3.27
C PRO A 1 5.08 -17.85 2.27
N LYS A 2 4.91 -18.06 0.96
CA LYS A 2 5.11 -17.02 -0.04
C LYS A 2 3.93 -16.04 0.05
N TYR A 3 4.20 -14.75 0.24
CA TYR A 3 3.16 -13.72 0.30
C TYR A 3 2.36 -13.69 -1.02
N ASP A 4 1.04 -13.53 -0.93
CA ASP A 4 0.15 -13.32 -2.07
C ASP A 4 -0.92 -12.28 -1.68
N PRO A 5 -1.15 -11.23 -2.50
CA PRO A 5 -2.16 -10.20 -2.22
C PRO A 5 -3.58 -10.78 -2.10
N SER A 6 -4.31 -10.41 -1.05
CA SER A 6 -5.68 -10.92 -0.82
C SER A 6 -6.70 -10.44 -1.85
N THR A 7 -6.40 -9.34 -2.55
CA THR A 7 -7.29 -8.74 -3.55
C THR A 7 -6.51 -8.14 -4.72
N THR A 8 -7.20 -7.94 -5.84
CA THR A 8 -6.65 -7.21 -7.01
C THR A 8 -6.24 -5.78 -6.66
N GLN A 9 -6.95 -5.12 -5.76
CA GLN A 9 -6.63 -3.76 -5.31
C GLN A 9 -5.30 -3.72 -4.55
N VAL A 10 -5.05 -4.71 -3.68
CA VAL A 10 -3.77 -4.82 -2.97
C VAL A 10 -2.63 -5.08 -3.95
N SER A 11 -2.82 -6.00 -4.91
CA SER A 11 -1.77 -6.29 -5.90
C SER A 11 -1.45 -5.08 -6.79
N GLN A 12 -2.45 -4.30 -7.20
CA GLN A 12 -2.27 -3.03 -7.92
C GLN A 12 -1.52 -2.00 -7.08
N LEU A 13 -1.87 -1.86 -5.79
CA LEU A 13 -1.21 -0.95 -4.86
C LEU A 13 0.27 -1.28 -4.70
N ILE A 14 0.61 -2.56 -4.53
CA ILE A 14 2.01 -2.99 -4.45
C ILE A 14 2.77 -2.67 -5.73
N LYS A 15 2.17 -2.95 -6.90
CA LYS A 15 2.81 -2.69 -8.20
C LYS A 15 3.09 -1.20 -8.42
N LEU A 16 2.18 -0.31 -8.02
CA LEU A 16 2.28 1.12 -8.29
C LEU A 16 3.10 1.89 -7.26
N MET A 17 3.05 1.55 -5.97
CA MET A 17 3.78 2.29 -4.92
C MET A 17 5.30 2.19 -5.06
N ASP A 18 6.01 3.27 -4.79
CA ASP A 18 7.46 3.28 -4.69
C ASP A 18 7.97 2.62 -3.39
N GLU A 19 9.29 2.46 -3.26
CA GLU A 19 9.91 1.82 -2.09
C GLU A 19 9.95 2.74 -0.85
N ASP A 20 9.89 4.05 -1.06
CA ASP A 20 9.92 5.06 -0.01
C ASP A 20 8.55 5.29 0.66
N TYR A 21 8.56 6.00 1.79
CA TYR A 21 7.33 6.41 2.46
C TYR A 21 6.56 7.47 1.66
N MET A 22 5.34 7.11 1.27
CA MET A 22 4.40 7.96 0.53
C MET A 22 3.23 8.39 1.42
N SER A 23 2.74 9.64 1.26
CA SER A 23 1.49 10.03 1.92
C SER A 23 0.29 9.37 1.24
N LEU A 24 -0.86 9.33 1.92
CA LEU A 24 -2.10 8.86 1.28
C LEU A 24 -2.41 9.61 -0.02
N LYS A 25 -2.13 10.93 -0.06
CA LYS A 25 -2.37 11.76 -1.24
C LYS A 25 -1.46 11.34 -2.40
N ASP A 26 -0.19 11.07 -2.12
CA ASP A 26 0.77 10.64 -3.13
C ASP A 26 0.36 9.27 -3.71
N ILE A 27 -0.01 8.32 -2.84
CA ILE A 27 -0.47 7.00 -3.29
C ILE A 27 -1.76 7.14 -4.11
N MET A 28 -2.74 7.93 -3.66
CA MET A 28 -3.98 8.16 -4.42
C MET A 28 -3.73 8.76 -5.81
N SER A 29 -2.71 9.63 -5.93
CA SER A 29 -2.35 10.26 -7.21
C SER A 29 -1.86 9.23 -8.24
N LEU A 30 -1.22 8.13 -7.81
CA LEU A 30 -0.82 7.03 -8.70
C LEU A 30 -2.02 6.33 -9.36
N PHE A 31 -3.20 6.43 -8.74
CA PHE A 31 -4.43 5.78 -9.20
C PHE A 31 -5.39 6.75 -9.89
N ASN A 32 -5.08 8.04 -9.97
CA ASN A 32 -6.02 9.10 -10.39
C ASN A 32 -7.36 9.05 -9.62
N LEU A 33 -7.32 8.67 -8.34
CA LEU A 33 -8.50 8.55 -7.48
C LEU A 33 -8.60 9.74 -6.53
N ASN A 34 -9.80 10.33 -6.43
CA ASN A 34 -10.02 11.54 -5.63
C ASN A 34 -10.78 11.28 -4.31
N SER A 35 -11.32 10.08 -4.11
CA SER A 35 -12.10 9.74 -2.91
C SER A 35 -11.23 9.05 -1.85
N ALA A 36 -10.75 9.82 -0.87
CA ALA A 36 -9.93 9.29 0.22
C ALA A 36 -10.65 8.26 1.10
N LYS A 37 -11.99 8.34 1.20
CA LYS A 37 -12.80 7.33 1.89
C LYS A 37 -12.74 5.99 1.15
N ARG A 38 -13.11 6.00 -0.13
CA ARG A 38 -13.10 4.79 -0.97
C ARG A 38 -11.70 4.21 -1.11
N PHE A 39 -10.67 5.05 -1.19
CA PHE A 39 -9.29 4.59 -1.26
C PHE A 39 -8.88 3.83 0.01
N ARG A 40 -9.23 4.36 1.19
CA ARG A 40 -8.95 3.66 2.44
C ARG A 40 -9.67 2.32 2.51
N GLU A 41 -10.96 2.30 2.19
CA GLU A 41 -11.79 1.10 2.28
C GLU A 41 -11.31 -0.01 1.33
N ASN A 42 -10.96 0.33 0.09
CA ASN A 42 -10.71 -0.67 -0.96
C ASN A 42 -9.23 -0.98 -1.20
N TYR A 43 -8.31 -0.09 -0.83
CA TYR A 43 -6.88 -0.25 -1.10
C TYR A 43 -6.06 -0.28 0.18
N LEU A 44 -6.16 0.79 0.99
CA LEU A 44 -5.25 0.97 2.13
C LEU A 44 -5.52 -0.02 3.27
N THR A 45 -6.78 -0.16 3.70
CA THR A 45 -7.16 -1.03 4.82
C THR A 45 -6.88 -2.50 4.50
N PRO A 46 -7.25 -3.04 3.32
CA PRO A 46 -6.88 -4.40 2.94
C PRO A 46 -5.36 -4.59 2.89
N ALA A 47 -4.60 -3.66 2.31
CA ALA A 47 -3.14 -3.76 2.23
C ALA A 47 -2.45 -3.74 3.61
N LEU A 48 -2.98 -2.96 4.56
CA LEU A 48 -2.51 -2.96 5.96
C LEU A 48 -2.86 -4.29 6.66
N SER A 49 -4.06 -4.82 6.42
CA SER A 49 -4.50 -6.10 6.98
C SER A 49 -3.68 -7.27 6.44
N ASP A 50 -3.30 -7.21 5.17
CA ASP A 50 -2.43 -8.18 4.50
C ASP A 50 -0.98 -8.11 4.98
N GLY A 51 -0.58 -7.05 5.69
CA GLY A 51 0.83 -6.77 5.97
C GLY A 51 1.63 -6.40 4.72
N ALA A 52 0.96 -5.96 3.65
CA ALA A 52 1.58 -5.54 2.39
C ALA A 52 2.25 -4.17 2.50
N ILE A 53 1.66 -3.30 3.32
CA ILE A 53 2.18 -1.97 3.64
C ILE A 53 2.21 -1.78 5.14
N GLU A 54 3.07 -0.86 5.58
CA GLU A 54 3.18 -0.46 6.97
C GLU A 54 3.11 1.05 7.14
N ARG A 55 2.81 1.49 8.36
CA ARG A 55 2.67 2.91 8.73
C ARG A 55 4.03 3.49 9.14
N LEU A 56 4.26 4.75 8.83
CA LEU A 56 5.38 5.52 9.41
C LEU A 56 5.20 5.72 10.92
N TYR A 57 3.96 5.96 11.36
CA TYR A 57 3.59 6.08 12.77
C TYR A 57 2.59 4.97 13.15
N PRO A 58 3.06 3.76 13.49
CA PRO A 58 2.18 2.62 13.80
C PRO A 58 1.33 2.85 15.05
N ASP A 59 1.91 3.43 16.10
CA ASP A 59 1.24 3.68 17.39
C ASP A 59 0.28 4.87 17.34
N GLN A 60 0.35 5.67 16.27
CA GLN A 60 -0.48 6.86 16.07
C GLN A 60 -1.17 6.78 14.71
N PRO A 61 -2.17 5.90 14.54
CA PRO A 61 -2.81 5.65 13.25
C PRO A 61 -3.49 6.89 12.64
N ARG A 62 -3.80 7.90 13.47
CA ARG A 62 -4.40 9.19 13.07
C ARG A 62 -3.38 10.34 12.99
N HIS A 63 -2.08 10.06 13.03
CA HIS A 63 -1.05 11.10 12.97
C HIS A 63 -1.18 11.92 11.66
N PRO A 64 -1.14 13.27 11.72
CA PRO A 64 -1.36 14.11 10.55
C PRO A 64 -0.30 13.95 9.44
N LYS A 65 0.92 13.51 9.79
CA LYS A 65 1.99 13.21 8.84
C LYS A 65 2.10 11.72 8.50
N GLN A 66 1.02 10.96 8.66
CA GLN A 66 1.03 9.53 8.37
C GLN A 66 1.45 9.26 6.92
N LYS A 67 2.37 8.32 6.75
CA LYS A 67 2.83 7.81 5.46
C LYS A 67 2.83 6.29 5.48
N TYR A 68 2.92 5.70 4.30
CA TYR A 68 2.92 4.26 4.11
C TYR A 68 4.04 3.86 3.17
N ARG A 69 4.62 2.68 3.38
CA ARG A 69 5.57 2.06 2.47
C ARG A 69 5.28 0.58 2.34
N LEU A 70 5.79 -0.05 1.28
CA LEU A 70 5.76 -1.50 1.13
C LEU A 70 6.59 -2.16 2.23
N THR A 71 6.09 -3.27 2.77
CA THR A 71 6.89 -4.17 3.61
C THR A 71 7.86 -4.98 2.76
N GLU A 72 8.87 -5.59 3.39
CA GLU A 72 9.85 -6.40 2.65
C GLU A 72 9.21 -7.55 1.87
N VAL A 73 8.21 -8.23 2.46
CA VAL A 73 7.49 -9.31 1.79
C VAL A 73 6.74 -8.84 0.53
N ALA A 74 6.19 -7.62 0.56
CA ALA A 74 5.52 -7.04 -0.61
C ALA A 74 6.53 -6.59 -1.67
N LYS A 75 7.71 -6.09 -1.28
CA LYS A 75 8.80 -5.75 -2.21
C LYS A 75 9.36 -6.98 -2.92
N GLU A 76 9.54 -8.09 -2.20
CA GLU A 76 9.95 -9.37 -2.77
C GLU A 76 8.91 -9.86 -3.79
N TRP A 77 7.63 -9.84 -3.42
CA TRP A 77 6.54 -10.18 -4.33
C TRP A 77 6.51 -9.26 -5.55
N LYS A 78 6.65 -7.94 -5.38
CA LYS A 78 6.71 -6.97 -6.47
C LYS A 78 7.83 -7.30 -7.44
N SER A 79 9.03 -7.57 -6.91
CA SER A 79 10.22 -7.87 -7.71
C SER A 79 10.07 -9.18 -8.50
N ALA A 80 9.46 -10.20 -7.90
CA ALA A 80 9.16 -11.46 -8.57
C ALA A 80 8.09 -11.30 -9.70
N ASN A 81 7.27 -10.25 -9.65
CA ASN A 81 6.18 -9.98 -10.59
C ASN A 81 6.44 -8.78 -11.53
N LYS A 82 7.68 -8.28 -11.61
CA LYS A 82 8.07 -7.16 -12.51
C LYS A 82 8.12 -7.52 -14.01
N ASN A 83 7.96 -8.79 -14.38
CA ASN A 83 8.10 -9.30 -15.75
C ASN A 83 6.78 -9.82 -16.37
N SER A 84 5.64 -9.16 -16.16
CA SER A 84 4.37 -9.51 -16.82
C SER A 84 3.60 -8.28 -17.27
#